data_AF-A0A3B0BG72-F1
#
_entry.id   AF-A0A3B0BG72-F1
#
_cell.length_a   1.000
_cell.length_b   1.000
_cell.length_c   1.000
_cell.angle_alpha   90.00
_cell.angle_beta   90.00
_cell.angle_gamma   90.00
#
_symmetry.space_group_name_H-M   'P 1'
#
loop_
_entity.id
_entity.type
_entity.pdbx_description
1 polymer ?
#
loop_
_entity_poly.entity_id
_entity_poly.type
_entity_poly.pdbx_seq_one_letter_code
_entity_poly.pdbx_strand_id
1 'polypeptide(L)'
;MIREWYVRIGTVLTFAFVLLTGFLGYYTLNPHAFAASPVQPSAATPVREALFEPASVRPGDSVAGMSAVAVSPGTHGVNSVSVLFAGDKQISGRFEVRDRVTEPYNPGDVIFTVDGKSEGSLPKAMSFHEVPNRFALTFANPDDKRRFGPAGSSGTGTIAISGYMAVYAPILEGTSDRATLAEIKTLHVIAPLSPEVNNPDFDKNMKPFPALKLKPAEAAAKPAAVYAWLEAVDKAFYGLEYNGKKISAAQRDKVKLWLQGAFTEERVDRLLEQHVPESEGGYLIGGGSSGLFPPLVIKDVVGPKLVAASDGLYAFTVTWIVSGTQDARMVCYLKYGANGWKIASYEYELI
;
A
#
# COMPACT_ATOMS: atom_id res chain seq x y z
N MET A 1 -35.34 11.27 7.57
CA MET A 1 -34.37 12.13 6.87
C MET A 1 -33.85 13.30 7.71
N ILE A 2 -34.67 14.27 8.16
CA ILE A 2 -34.16 15.41 8.97
C ILE A 2 -33.65 14.97 10.35
N ARG A 3 -34.31 14.01 11.00
CA ARG A 3 -33.96 13.52 12.35
C ARG A 3 -32.59 12.79 12.41
N GLU A 4 -32.20 12.09 11.35
CA GLU A 4 -30.92 11.37 11.27
C GLU A 4 -29.74 12.31 11.02
N TRP A 5 -29.97 13.44 10.35
CA TRP A 5 -28.98 14.48 10.14
C TRP A 5 -28.59 15.19 11.44
N TYR A 6 -29.57 15.50 12.31
CA TYR A 6 -29.30 16.10 13.62
C TYR A 6 -28.53 15.16 14.55
N VAL A 7 -28.78 13.86 14.50
CA VAL A 7 -28.05 12.87 15.31
C VAL A 7 -26.59 12.79 14.86
N ARG A 8 -26.32 12.73 13.55
CA ARG A 8 -24.94 12.68 13.03
C ARG A 8 -24.14 13.94 13.33
N ILE A 9 -24.75 15.13 13.19
CA ILE A 9 -24.10 16.40 13.56
C ILE A 9 -23.86 16.46 15.07
N GLY A 10 -24.83 16.03 15.88
CA GLY A 10 -24.67 15.96 17.33
C GLY A 10 -23.53 15.02 17.75
N THR A 11 -23.37 13.86 17.10
CA THR A 11 -22.29 12.91 17.42
C THR A 11 -20.92 13.48 17.05
N VAL A 12 -20.79 14.12 15.89
CA VAL A 12 -19.51 14.73 15.44
C VAL A 12 -19.10 15.88 16.36
N LEU A 13 -20.03 16.76 16.73
CA LEU A 13 -19.75 17.88 17.64
C LEU A 13 -19.41 17.39 19.04
N THR A 14 -20.08 16.34 19.52
CA THR A 14 -19.76 15.74 20.84
C THR A 14 -18.37 15.10 20.83
N PHE A 15 -17.99 14.40 19.75
CA PHE A 15 -16.65 13.81 19.60
C PHE A 15 -15.56 14.88 19.52
N ALA A 16 -15.80 15.95 18.76
CA ALA A 16 -14.89 17.09 18.67
C ALA A 16 -14.71 17.75 20.04
N PHE A 17 -15.80 17.93 20.80
CA PHE A 17 -15.74 18.52 22.15
C PHE A 17 -15.00 17.63 23.15
N VAL A 18 -15.21 16.31 23.13
CA VAL A 18 -14.49 15.35 23.99
C VAL A 18 -13.00 15.29 23.63
N LEU A 19 -12.64 15.34 22.34
CA LEU A 19 -11.25 15.42 21.91
C LEU A 19 -10.60 16.74 22.33
N LEU A 20 -11.29 17.88 22.18
CA LEU A 20 -10.75 19.19 22.54
C LEU A 20 -10.54 19.32 24.05
N THR A 21 -11.51 18.86 24.85
CA THR A 21 -11.44 18.90 26.32
C THR A 21 -10.49 17.85 26.89
N GLY A 22 -10.40 16.66 26.28
CA GLY A 22 -9.41 15.64 26.62
C GLY A 22 -7.98 16.11 26.33
N PHE A 23 -7.75 16.76 25.19
CA PHE A 23 -6.45 17.36 24.88
C PHE A 23 -6.11 18.51 25.83
N LEU A 24 -7.05 19.42 26.11
CA LEU A 24 -6.80 20.52 27.06
C LEU A 24 -6.53 19.99 28.48
N GLY A 25 -7.26 18.99 28.94
CA GLY A 25 -7.06 18.37 30.26
C GLY A 25 -5.72 17.64 30.36
N TYR A 26 -5.26 17.01 29.27
CA TYR A 26 -3.94 16.39 29.22
C TYR A 26 -2.81 17.43 29.25
N TYR A 27 -2.99 18.57 28.60
CA TYR A 27 -2.05 19.70 28.63
C TYR A 27 -1.91 20.33 30.02
N THR A 28 -3.01 20.50 30.75
CA THR A 28 -2.99 21.12 32.09
C THR A 28 -2.40 20.20 33.16
N LEU A 29 -2.53 18.88 33.00
CA LEU A 29 -2.03 17.89 33.95
C LEU A 29 -0.57 17.46 33.69
N ASN A 30 -0.03 17.66 32.47
CA ASN A 30 1.32 17.26 32.10
C ASN A 30 2.16 18.40 31.47
N PRO A 31 2.34 19.56 32.14
CA PRO A 31 3.09 20.68 31.59
C PRO A 31 4.57 20.33 31.30
N HIS A 32 5.12 19.31 31.98
CA HIS A 32 6.50 18.86 31.79
C HIS A 32 6.69 17.88 30.62
N ALA A 33 5.63 17.21 30.13
CA ALA A 33 5.71 16.32 28.97
C ALA A 33 5.85 17.10 27.65
N PHE A 34 5.52 18.39 27.66
CA PHE A 34 5.59 19.31 26.50
C PHE A 34 6.38 20.59 26.80
N ALA A 35 7.05 20.66 27.95
CA ALA A 35 8.01 21.73 28.19
C ALA A 35 9.15 21.56 27.19
N ALA A 36 9.19 22.41 26.18
CA ALA A 36 10.39 22.60 25.38
C ALA A 36 11.52 22.91 26.34
N SER A 37 12.59 22.12 26.30
CA SER A 37 13.85 22.52 26.94
C SER A 37 14.16 23.95 26.48
N PRO A 38 14.58 24.87 27.36
CA PRO A 38 14.95 26.20 26.94
C PRO A 38 16.20 26.08 26.05
N VAL A 39 15.96 26.04 24.74
CA VAL A 39 17.01 26.12 23.74
C VAL A 39 17.48 27.57 23.75
N GLN A 40 18.71 27.77 24.23
CA GLN A 40 19.48 28.98 23.96
C GLN A 40 19.37 29.31 22.46
N PRO A 41 18.99 30.53 22.06
CA PRO A 41 18.85 30.86 20.65
C PRO A 41 20.25 30.97 20.04
N SER A 42 20.77 29.84 19.55
CA SER A 42 21.78 29.88 18.50
C SER A 42 21.00 29.97 17.19
N ALA A 43 20.92 31.17 16.63
CA ALA A 43 20.37 31.36 15.29
C ALA A 43 21.16 30.47 14.31
N ALA A 44 20.55 29.38 13.85
CA ALA A 44 21.08 28.61 12.74
C ALA A 44 20.94 29.49 11.48
N THR A 45 22.07 29.95 10.94
CA THR A 45 22.10 30.54 9.61
C THR A 45 21.64 29.47 8.62
N PRO A 46 20.68 29.72 7.72
CA PRO A 46 20.37 28.76 6.67
C PRO A 46 21.65 28.59 5.84
N VAL A 47 22.20 27.37 5.85
CA VAL A 47 23.38 27.03 5.05
C VAL A 47 22.97 27.13 3.58
N ARG A 48 23.27 28.26 2.94
CA ARG A 48 22.98 28.51 1.51
C ARG A 48 23.48 27.40 0.59
N GLU A 49 24.45 26.61 1.03
CA GLU A 49 25.06 25.50 0.28
C GLU A 49 24.12 24.30 0.10
N ALA A 50 23.06 24.17 0.91
CA ALA A 50 22.08 23.10 0.79
C ALA A 50 20.88 23.47 -0.11
N LEU A 51 20.73 24.75 -0.43
CA LEU A 51 19.61 25.25 -1.22
C LEU A 51 19.98 25.31 -2.71
N PHE A 52 19.05 24.93 -3.58
CA PHE A 52 19.19 25.10 -5.02
C PHE A 52 17.97 25.74 -5.65
N GLU A 53 18.18 26.42 -6.77
CA GLU A 53 17.12 26.97 -7.61
C GLU A 53 16.78 25.94 -8.70
N PRO A 54 15.57 25.37 -8.73
CA PRO A 54 15.20 24.33 -9.69
C PRO A 54 15.40 24.72 -11.16
N ALA A 55 15.28 26.00 -11.50
CA ALA A 55 15.48 26.47 -12.87
C ALA A 55 16.96 26.47 -13.32
N SER A 56 17.90 26.62 -12.38
CA SER A 56 19.32 26.81 -12.67
C SER A 56 20.17 25.55 -12.49
N VAL A 57 19.72 24.58 -11.69
CA VAL A 57 20.47 23.35 -11.44
C VAL A 57 20.68 22.53 -12.73
N ARG A 58 21.87 21.96 -12.88
CA ARG A 58 22.31 21.14 -14.02
C ARG A 58 23.03 19.89 -13.53
N PRO A 59 23.05 18.80 -14.34
CA PRO A 59 23.94 17.67 -14.06
C PRO A 59 25.40 18.12 -13.92
N GLY A 60 26.08 17.64 -12.89
CA GLY A 60 27.43 18.04 -12.48
C GLY A 60 27.48 19.07 -11.36
N ASP A 61 26.39 19.80 -11.10
CA ASP A 61 26.33 20.74 -9.98
C ASP A 61 26.39 20.03 -8.63
N SER A 62 27.04 20.64 -7.65
CA SER A 62 27.10 20.12 -6.28
C SER A 62 26.24 20.95 -5.34
N VAL A 63 25.30 20.30 -4.64
CA VAL A 63 24.41 20.92 -3.65
C VAL A 63 24.44 20.06 -2.39
N ALA A 64 24.62 20.67 -1.21
CA ALA A 64 24.83 19.96 0.06
C ALA A 64 25.94 18.89 0.00
N GLY A 65 26.93 19.04 -0.89
CA GLY A 65 27.96 18.03 -1.15
C GLY A 65 27.45 16.75 -1.82
N MET A 66 26.32 16.80 -2.52
CA MET A 66 25.83 15.75 -3.43
C MET A 66 25.86 16.28 -4.87
N SER A 67 26.24 15.41 -5.82
CA SER A 67 26.30 15.78 -7.24
C SER A 67 24.95 15.56 -7.90
N ALA A 68 24.39 16.57 -8.56
CA ALA A 68 23.27 16.40 -9.47
C ALA A 68 23.71 15.52 -10.64
N VAL A 69 23.00 14.43 -10.91
CA VAL A 69 23.31 13.49 -12.00
C VAL A 69 22.25 13.50 -13.09
N ALA A 70 21.01 13.85 -12.74
CA ALA A 70 19.93 14.01 -13.71
C ALA A 70 18.96 15.10 -13.27
N VAL A 71 18.46 15.86 -14.25
CA VAL A 71 17.43 16.88 -14.06
C VAL A 71 16.32 16.59 -15.06
N SER A 72 15.12 16.31 -14.55
CA SER A 72 13.94 15.97 -15.35
C SER A 72 12.87 17.04 -15.17
N PRO A 73 12.72 17.98 -16.13
CA PRO A 73 11.64 18.96 -16.10
C PRO A 73 10.32 18.33 -16.56
N GLY A 74 9.20 18.82 -16.05
CA GLY A 74 7.85 18.45 -16.48
C GLY A 74 7.30 17.15 -15.88
N THR A 75 8.04 16.46 -15.00
CA THR A 75 7.69 15.12 -14.47
C THR A 75 6.34 15.06 -13.76
N HIS A 76 5.96 16.16 -13.11
CA HIS A 76 4.75 16.32 -12.29
C HIS A 76 3.98 17.60 -12.69
N GLY A 77 3.96 17.93 -13.99
CA GLY A 77 3.26 19.10 -14.54
C GLY A 77 4.19 20.19 -15.07
N VAL A 78 3.61 21.20 -15.73
CA VAL A 78 4.28 22.14 -16.65
C VAL A 78 5.48 22.89 -16.04
N ASN A 79 5.54 23.06 -14.73
CA ASN A 79 6.64 23.77 -14.02
C ASN A 79 7.30 22.92 -12.92
N SER A 80 7.19 21.60 -13.01
CA SER A 80 7.83 20.69 -12.05
C SER A 80 9.25 20.33 -12.50
N VAL A 81 10.12 20.06 -11.54
CA VAL A 81 11.49 19.58 -11.78
C VAL A 81 11.80 18.49 -10.77
N SER A 82 12.25 17.34 -11.24
CA SER A 82 12.83 16.29 -10.39
C SER A 82 14.33 16.27 -10.61
N VAL A 83 15.10 16.36 -9.54
CA VAL A 83 16.57 16.35 -9.58
C VAL A 83 17.07 15.14 -8.83
N LEU A 84 17.79 14.27 -9.51
CA LEU A 84 18.48 13.14 -8.91
C LEU A 84 19.89 13.57 -8.51
N PHE A 85 20.19 13.41 -7.23
CA PHE A 85 21.49 13.64 -6.63
C PHE A 85 22.14 12.31 -6.22
N ALA A 86 23.41 12.16 -6.58
CA ALA A 86 24.24 11.04 -6.15
C ALA A 86 25.18 11.48 -5.02
N GLY A 87 25.37 10.59 -4.06
CA GLY A 87 26.28 10.79 -2.93
C GLY A 87 25.75 10.14 -1.67
N ASP A 88 26.65 9.57 -0.88
CA ASP A 88 26.28 8.95 0.39
C ASP A 88 26.08 10.00 1.46
N LYS A 89 24.95 9.91 2.18
CA LYS A 89 24.65 10.79 3.31
C LYS A 89 24.15 9.99 4.50
N GLN A 90 24.73 10.26 5.66
CA GLN A 90 24.19 9.81 6.93
C GLN A 90 23.29 10.90 7.50
N ILE A 91 22.04 10.56 7.78
CA ILE A 91 21.00 11.50 8.21
C ILE A 91 20.24 10.95 9.40
N SER A 92 19.95 11.84 10.35
CA SER A 92 19.11 11.56 11.52
C SER A 92 17.75 12.23 11.39
N GLY A 93 16.74 11.63 12.01
CA GLY A 93 15.38 12.14 11.92
C GLY A 93 14.33 11.25 12.55
N ARG A 94 13.09 11.55 12.22
CA ARG A 94 11.90 10.79 12.61
C ARG A 94 11.34 10.05 11.40
N PHE A 95 10.66 8.94 11.63
CA PHE A 95 9.97 8.23 10.56
C PHE A 95 8.54 7.86 10.93
N GLU A 96 7.73 7.63 9.89
CA GLU A 96 6.35 7.15 9.97
C GLU A 96 6.14 6.11 8.85
N VAL A 97 5.56 4.96 9.19
CA VAL A 97 5.15 3.94 8.21
C VAL A 97 3.69 4.19 7.83
N ARG A 98 3.45 4.61 6.59
CA ARG A 98 2.10 4.99 6.12
C ARG A 98 1.19 3.78 5.94
N ASP A 99 -0.09 3.97 6.18
CA ASP A 99 -1.13 2.99 5.89
C ASP A 99 -1.23 2.78 4.36
N ARG A 100 -1.56 1.58 3.88
CA ARG A 100 -1.73 1.33 2.44
C ARG A 100 -3.12 1.69 1.92
N VAL A 101 -4.11 1.74 2.80
CA VAL A 101 -5.54 1.83 2.49
C VAL A 101 -6.06 3.23 2.69
N THR A 102 -5.69 3.89 3.79
CA THR A 102 -6.26 5.20 4.17
C THR A 102 -5.44 6.39 3.72
N GLU A 103 -4.17 6.19 3.36
CA GLU A 103 -3.27 7.27 2.99
C GLU A 103 -3.38 7.58 1.50
N PRO A 104 -3.84 8.79 1.12
CA PRO A 104 -3.94 9.18 -0.29
C PRO A 104 -2.56 9.40 -0.93
N TYR A 105 -1.52 9.63 -0.11
CA TYR A 105 -0.20 10.03 -0.56
C TYR A 105 0.90 9.15 0.05
N ASN A 106 1.67 8.50 -0.82
CA ASN A 106 2.70 7.51 -0.47
C ASN A 106 2.14 6.35 0.39
N PRO A 107 1.06 5.67 -0.06
CA PRO A 107 0.45 4.58 0.69
C PRO A 107 1.45 3.45 0.94
N GLY A 108 1.62 3.06 2.21
CA GLY A 108 2.56 2.00 2.58
C GLY A 108 4.04 2.40 2.59
N ASP A 109 4.41 3.63 2.25
CA ASP A 109 5.81 4.08 2.26
C ASP A 109 6.28 4.40 3.68
N VAL A 110 7.59 4.27 3.91
CA VAL A 110 8.24 4.80 5.11
C VAL A 110 8.66 6.23 4.80
N ILE A 111 8.03 7.18 5.48
CA ILE A 111 8.34 8.59 5.34
C ILE A 111 9.33 9.00 6.41
N PHE A 112 10.45 9.57 6.00
CA PHE A 112 11.49 10.06 6.89
C PHE A 112 11.52 11.59 6.85
N THR A 113 11.50 12.20 8.03
CA THR A 113 11.62 13.65 8.23
C THR A 113 12.92 13.93 8.97
N VAL A 114 13.82 14.65 8.31
CA VAL A 114 15.16 14.95 8.81
C VAL A 114 15.08 15.91 10.00
N ASP A 115 15.90 15.67 11.02
CA ASP A 115 16.01 16.60 12.15
C ASP A 115 16.97 17.76 11.87
N GLY A 116 16.98 18.76 12.75
CA GLY A 116 17.82 19.96 12.58
C GLY A 116 19.33 19.69 12.54
N LYS A 117 19.82 18.54 13.04
CA LYS A 117 21.27 18.19 12.94
C LYS A 117 21.67 17.82 11.53
N SER A 118 20.72 17.28 10.76
CA SER A 118 20.94 16.79 9.41
C SER A 118 20.25 17.64 8.34
N GLU A 119 19.54 18.70 8.70
CA GLU A 119 18.74 19.50 7.76
C GLU A 119 19.57 20.08 6.61
N GLY A 120 20.79 20.55 6.88
CA GLY A 120 21.71 21.08 5.86
C GLY A 120 22.46 20.01 5.05
N SER A 121 22.22 18.72 5.30
CA SER A 121 22.96 17.63 4.63
C SER A 121 22.36 17.19 3.31
N LEU A 122 21.11 17.60 3.01
CA LEU A 122 20.39 17.23 1.80
C LEU A 122 20.08 18.44 0.93
N PRO A 123 20.15 18.31 -0.41
CA PRO A 123 19.69 19.31 -1.34
C PRO A 123 18.22 19.65 -1.13
N LYS A 124 17.89 20.94 -1.16
CA LYS A 124 16.53 21.42 -0.93
C LYS A 124 16.22 22.58 -1.88
N ALA A 125 15.04 22.56 -2.49
CA ALA A 125 14.64 23.67 -3.36
C ALA A 125 14.45 24.94 -2.53
N MET A 126 14.94 26.08 -3.03
CA MET A 126 14.83 27.38 -2.34
C MET A 126 13.38 27.74 -1.96
N SER A 127 12.42 27.38 -2.80
CA SER A 127 10.97 27.57 -2.57
C SER A 127 10.42 26.84 -1.35
N PHE A 128 11.09 25.79 -0.87
CA PHE A 128 10.66 24.99 0.29
C PHE A 128 11.58 25.15 1.50
N HIS A 129 12.46 26.15 1.52
CA HIS A 129 13.50 26.29 2.56
C HIS A 129 12.97 26.32 4.01
N GLU A 130 11.71 26.72 4.23
CA GLU A 130 11.06 26.75 5.55
C GLU A 130 10.45 25.39 5.99
N VAL A 131 10.31 24.42 5.07
CA VAL A 131 9.66 23.13 5.35
C VAL A 131 10.73 22.06 5.60
N PRO A 132 10.70 21.26 6.67
CA PRO A 132 11.71 20.22 6.90
C PRO A 132 11.87 19.26 5.72
N ASN A 133 13.09 18.80 5.46
CA ASN A 133 13.32 17.76 4.45
C ASN A 133 12.56 16.49 4.83
N ARG A 134 11.59 16.11 4.01
CA ARG A 134 10.70 14.97 4.20
C ARG A 134 10.62 14.17 2.91
N PHE A 135 10.95 12.88 2.95
CA PHE A 135 11.03 12.03 1.77
C PHE A 135 10.55 10.60 2.05
N ALA A 136 10.12 9.91 0.99
CA ALA A 136 9.81 8.49 1.04
C ALA A 136 11.07 7.65 0.83
N LEU A 137 11.27 6.63 1.67
CA LEU A 137 12.39 5.70 1.53
C LEU A 137 12.09 4.65 0.45
N THR A 138 13.08 4.46 -0.42
CA THR A 138 13.13 3.36 -1.37
C THR A 138 14.10 2.30 -0.84
N PHE A 139 13.67 1.05 -0.87
CA PHE A 139 14.40 -0.07 -0.28
C PHE A 139 14.91 -0.99 -1.37
N ALA A 140 16.22 -1.21 -1.45
CA ALA A 140 16.79 -2.24 -2.31
C ALA A 140 16.47 -3.64 -1.78
N ASN A 141 16.45 -3.80 -0.44
CA ASN A 141 16.08 -5.02 0.24
C ASN A 141 14.73 -4.85 0.98
N PRO A 142 13.68 -5.60 0.60
CA PRO A 142 12.38 -5.56 1.29
C PRO A 142 12.45 -5.86 2.80
N ASP A 143 13.43 -6.63 3.27
CA ASP A 143 13.58 -6.93 4.70
C ASP A 143 13.99 -5.71 5.52
N ASP A 144 14.71 -4.75 4.93
CA ASP A 144 15.06 -3.51 5.63
C ASP A 144 13.82 -2.67 5.93
N LYS A 145 12.82 -2.70 5.05
CA LYS A 145 11.54 -2.03 5.30
C LYS A 145 10.85 -2.59 6.55
N ARG A 146 10.89 -3.91 6.75
CA ARG A 146 10.25 -4.58 7.91
C ARG A 146 10.84 -4.12 9.25
N ARG A 147 12.10 -3.65 9.26
CA ARG A 147 12.76 -3.14 10.48
C ARG A 147 12.13 -1.85 11.00
N PHE A 148 11.43 -1.08 10.15
CA PHE A 148 10.70 0.12 10.56
C PHE A 148 9.35 -0.18 11.24
N GLY A 149 8.96 -1.46 11.29
CA GLY A 149 7.70 -1.90 11.89
C GLY A 149 6.54 -1.94 10.88
N PRO A 150 5.37 -2.43 11.32
CA PRO A 150 4.17 -2.48 10.50
C PRO A 150 3.61 -1.08 10.21
N ALA A 151 2.64 -1.00 9.30
CA ALA A 151 1.88 0.22 9.03
C ALA A 151 1.38 0.89 10.32
N GLY A 152 1.49 2.22 10.37
CA GLY A 152 1.20 3.05 11.54
C GLY A 152 2.31 3.11 12.59
N SER A 153 3.40 2.36 12.43
CA SER A 153 4.57 2.51 13.29
C SER A 153 5.23 3.87 13.05
N SER A 154 5.87 4.41 14.09
CA SER A 154 6.65 5.64 14.00
C SER A 154 7.94 5.49 14.78
N GLY A 155 8.81 6.50 14.77
CA GLY A 155 9.99 6.45 15.61
C GLY A 155 11.07 7.43 15.22
N THR A 156 12.28 7.16 15.68
CA THR A 156 13.48 7.94 15.37
C THR A 156 14.60 7.03 14.88
N GLY A 157 15.52 7.57 14.11
CA GLY A 157 16.65 6.79 13.61
C GLY A 157 17.73 7.62 12.98
N THR A 158 18.85 6.94 12.72
CA THR A 158 19.94 7.42 11.86
C THR A 158 20.12 6.40 10.75
N ILE A 159 20.04 6.87 9.51
CA ILE A 159 20.15 6.04 8.31
C ILE A 159 21.25 6.58 7.40
N ALA A 160 21.80 5.72 6.57
CA ALA A 160 22.60 6.10 5.42
C ALA A 160 21.76 5.96 4.16
N ILE A 161 21.83 6.97 3.28
CA ILE A 161 21.24 6.95 1.95
C ILE A 161 22.35 7.05 0.90
N SER A 162 22.14 6.44 -0.27
CA SER A 162 23.11 6.46 -1.39
C SER A 162 22.66 7.30 -2.58
N GLY A 163 21.42 7.79 -2.56
CA GLY A 163 20.87 8.65 -3.58
C GLY A 163 19.64 9.38 -3.08
N TYR A 164 19.45 10.60 -3.58
CA TYR A 164 18.36 11.49 -3.19
C TYR A 164 17.72 12.13 -4.41
N MET A 165 16.41 12.02 -4.54
CA MET A 165 15.62 12.71 -5.56
C MET A 165 14.83 13.82 -4.89
N ALA A 166 15.19 15.07 -5.19
CA ALA A 166 14.41 16.23 -4.79
C ALA A 166 13.38 16.54 -5.87
N VAL A 167 12.14 16.79 -5.47
CA VAL A 167 11.06 17.16 -6.37
C VAL A 167 10.54 18.54 -6.04
N TYR A 168 10.61 19.43 -7.03
CA TYR A 168 9.91 20.70 -7.00
C TYR A 168 8.66 20.62 -7.88
N ALA A 169 7.49 20.83 -7.29
CA ALA A 169 6.24 20.94 -8.03
C ALA A 169 5.32 21.97 -7.35
N PRO A 170 4.97 23.10 -8.00
CA PRO A 170 4.18 24.14 -7.36
C PRO A 170 2.70 23.80 -7.14
N ILE A 171 2.21 22.65 -7.63
CA ILE A 171 0.76 22.37 -7.76
C ILE A 171 0.33 20.99 -7.21
N LEU A 172 1.21 20.17 -6.64
CA LEU A 172 0.85 18.79 -6.30
C LEU A 172 1.11 18.44 -4.83
N GLU A 173 0.01 18.39 -4.08
CA GLU A 173 -0.07 17.58 -2.87
C GLU A 173 0.27 16.12 -3.21
N GLY A 174 1.18 15.51 -2.45
CA GLY A 174 1.44 14.08 -2.52
C GLY A 174 2.67 13.62 -3.30
N THR A 175 3.35 14.50 -4.04
CA THR A 175 4.65 14.15 -4.62
C THR A 175 5.73 14.40 -3.58
N SER A 176 6.36 13.35 -3.09
CA SER A 176 7.41 13.44 -2.08
C SER A 176 8.78 13.24 -2.71
N ASP A 177 9.77 13.92 -2.15
CA ASP A 177 11.18 13.58 -2.34
C ASP A 177 11.39 12.08 -2.05
N ARG A 178 12.39 11.47 -2.67
CA ARG A 178 12.72 10.05 -2.44
C ARG A 178 14.18 9.88 -2.10
N ALA A 179 14.49 8.94 -1.22
CA ALA A 179 15.87 8.55 -0.94
C ALA A 179 16.03 7.04 -1.01
N THR A 180 17.17 6.58 -1.53
CA THR A 180 17.49 5.15 -1.52
C THR A 180 18.19 4.81 -0.22
N LEU A 181 17.59 3.92 0.58
CA LEU A 181 18.20 3.44 1.81
C LEU A 181 19.41 2.57 1.49
N ALA A 182 20.57 2.93 2.03
CA ALA A 182 21.79 2.15 1.96
C ALA A 182 22.00 1.32 3.24
N GLU A 183 21.77 1.92 4.41
CA GLU A 183 22.00 1.25 5.70
C GLU A 183 21.15 1.88 6.83
N ILE A 184 20.77 1.06 7.81
CA ILE A 184 20.16 1.53 9.06
C ILE A 184 21.23 1.48 10.16
N LYS A 185 21.69 2.65 10.64
CA LYS A 185 22.69 2.76 11.71
C LYS A 185 22.05 2.59 13.08
N THR A 186 21.00 3.35 13.35
CA THR A 186 20.22 3.29 14.58
C THR A 186 18.75 3.42 14.26
N LEU A 187 17.91 2.70 15.01
CA LEU A 187 16.46 2.75 14.84
C LEU A 187 15.78 2.49 16.18
N HIS A 188 14.91 3.40 16.57
CA HIS A 188 14.02 3.25 17.70
C HIS A 188 12.58 3.28 17.18
N VAL A 189 11.95 2.11 17.18
CA VAL A 189 10.60 1.90 16.65
C VAL A 189 9.58 1.99 17.77
N ILE A 190 8.57 2.82 17.56
CA ILE A 190 7.36 2.95 18.36
C ILE A 190 6.25 2.22 17.60
N ALA A 191 5.63 1.24 18.26
CA ALA A 191 4.55 0.47 17.70
C ALA A 191 3.33 1.35 17.35
N PRO A 192 2.44 0.90 16.46
CA PRO A 192 1.21 1.62 16.11
C PRO A 192 0.37 1.96 17.35
N LEU A 193 -0.28 3.13 17.34
CA LEU A 193 -1.09 3.61 18.47
C LEU A 193 -2.30 2.70 18.75
N SER A 194 -2.85 2.11 17.69
CA SER A 194 -3.89 1.09 17.78
C SER A 194 -3.27 -0.28 17.52
N PRO A 195 -2.84 -1.03 18.54
CA PRO A 195 -2.23 -2.35 18.35
C PRO A 195 -3.25 -3.34 17.78
N GLU A 196 -2.72 -4.43 17.26
CA GLU A 196 -3.49 -5.51 16.64
C GLU A 196 -4.50 -6.14 17.60
N VAL A 197 -5.75 -6.24 17.17
CA VAL A 197 -6.83 -6.89 17.91
C VAL A 197 -7.49 -7.95 17.03
N ASN A 198 -7.73 -9.13 17.60
CA ASN A 198 -8.49 -10.17 16.92
C ASN A 198 -9.93 -9.70 16.65
N ASN A 199 -10.36 -9.82 15.40
CA ASN A 199 -11.76 -9.57 15.04
C ASN A 199 -12.64 -10.76 15.46
N PRO A 200 -13.58 -10.62 16.41
CA PRO A 200 -14.46 -11.72 16.81
C PRO A 200 -15.45 -12.13 15.71
N ASP A 201 -15.63 -11.31 14.67
CA ASP A 201 -16.54 -11.58 13.55
C ASP A 201 -15.82 -12.14 12.32
N PHE A 202 -14.53 -12.48 12.44
CA PHE A 202 -13.64 -12.79 11.31
C PHE A 202 -14.12 -13.94 10.41
N ASP A 203 -14.45 -15.10 10.98
CA ASP A 203 -14.60 -16.36 10.24
C ASP A 203 -16.06 -16.72 9.93
N LYS A 204 -17.01 -15.85 10.27
CA LYS A 204 -18.45 -16.15 10.19
C LYS A 204 -18.90 -16.56 8.78
N ASN A 205 -18.29 -15.98 7.74
CA ASN A 205 -18.74 -16.14 6.36
C ASN A 205 -17.76 -16.90 5.45
N MET A 206 -16.55 -17.21 5.92
CA MET A 206 -15.51 -17.91 5.14
C MET A 206 -15.78 -19.43 5.06
N LYS A 207 -16.63 -19.84 4.11
CA LYS A 207 -16.90 -21.26 3.83
C LYS A 207 -15.80 -21.87 2.97
N PRO A 208 -15.45 -23.16 3.13
CA PRO A 208 -14.47 -23.82 2.27
C PRO A 208 -14.82 -23.70 0.78
N PHE A 209 -13.81 -23.53 -0.07
CA PHE A 209 -14.02 -23.53 -1.51
C PHE A 209 -14.49 -24.89 -2.02
N PRO A 210 -15.38 -24.93 -3.03
CA PRO A 210 -15.77 -26.17 -3.68
C PRO A 210 -14.57 -26.77 -4.43
N ALA A 211 -14.45 -28.10 -4.41
CA ALA A 211 -13.41 -28.82 -5.14
C ALA A 211 -13.95 -29.41 -6.46
N LEU A 212 -13.22 -29.22 -7.56
CA LEU A 212 -13.48 -29.93 -8.81
C LEU A 212 -12.92 -31.35 -8.73
N LYS A 213 -13.81 -32.35 -8.69
CA LYS A 213 -13.43 -33.78 -8.53
C LYS A 213 -13.16 -34.51 -9.86
N LEU A 214 -12.99 -33.78 -10.95
CA LEU A 214 -12.70 -34.36 -12.27
C LEU A 214 -11.20 -34.44 -12.50
N LYS A 215 -10.71 -35.54 -13.08
CA LYS A 215 -9.33 -35.60 -13.59
C LYS A 215 -9.17 -34.75 -14.86
N PRO A 216 -7.95 -34.36 -15.26
CA PRO A 216 -7.70 -33.55 -16.45
C PRO A 216 -8.44 -33.95 -17.72
N ALA A 217 -8.39 -35.23 -18.13
CA ALA A 217 -9.07 -35.69 -19.33
C ALA A 217 -10.60 -35.56 -19.24
N GLU A 218 -11.17 -35.84 -18.06
CA GLU A 218 -12.61 -35.73 -17.81
C GLU A 218 -13.06 -34.26 -17.77
N ALA A 219 -12.26 -33.38 -17.16
CA ALA A 219 -12.52 -31.95 -17.12
C ALA A 219 -12.48 -31.33 -18.52
N ALA A 220 -11.53 -31.78 -19.36
CA ALA A 220 -11.43 -31.37 -20.76
C ALA A 220 -12.63 -31.82 -21.60
N ALA A 221 -13.18 -33.00 -21.31
CA ALA A 221 -14.41 -33.49 -21.94
C ALA A 221 -15.70 -32.83 -21.40
N LYS A 222 -15.64 -32.18 -20.23
CA LYS A 222 -16.79 -31.56 -19.55
C LYS A 222 -16.48 -30.10 -19.15
N PRO A 223 -16.19 -29.21 -20.11
CA PRO A 223 -15.79 -27.83 -19.80
C PRO A 223 -16.88 -27.03 -19.08
N ALA A 224 -18.16 -27.36 -19.25
CA ALA A 224 -19.25 -26.76 -18.47
C ALA A 224 -19.15 -27.05 -16.96
N ALA A 225 -18.61 -28.21 -16.56
CA ALA A 225 -18.39 -28.51 -15.15
C ALA A 225 -17.22 -27.71 -14.56
N VAL A 226 -16.20 -27.40 -15.39
CA VAL A 226 -15.10 -26.50 -15.01
C VAL A 226 -15.63 -25.09 -14.81
N TYR A 227 -16.47 -24.60 -15.73
CA TYR A 227 -17.13 -23.30 -15.62
C TYR A 227 -17.96 -23.19 -14.33
N ALA A 228 -18.85 -24.14 -14.07
CA ALA A 228 -19.69 -24.14 -12.87
C ALA A 228 -18.87 -24.20 -11.58
N TRP A 229 -17.72 -24.90 -11.58
CA TRP A 229 -16.80 -24.90 -10.46
C TRP A 229 -16.17 -23.52 -10.23
N LEU A 230 -15.71 -22.84 -11.29
CA LEU A 230 -15.18 -21.48 -11.20
C LEU A 230 -16.22 -20.50 -10.65
N GLU A 231 -17.48 -20.57 -11.10
CA GLU A 231 -18.57 -19.76 -10.56
C GLU A 231 -18.80 -20.02 -9.07
N ALA A 232 -18.73 -21.29 -8.66
CA ALA A 232 -18.90 -21.67 -7.26
C ALA A 232 -17.71 -21.21 -6.38
N VAL A 233 -16.49 -21.20 -6.93
CA VAL A 233 -15.31 -20.60 -6.27
C VAL A 233 -15.49 -19.10 -6.08
N ASP A 234 -15.90 -18.37 -7.12
CA ASP A 234 -16.12 -16.92 -7.02
C ASP A 234 -17.22 -16.58 -6.01
N LYS A 235 -18.34 -17.34 -6.02
CA LYS A 235 -19.40 -17.21 -5.02
C LYS A 235 -18.91 -17.45 -3.59
N ALA A 236 -18.05 -18.45 -3.37
CA ALA A 236 -17.46 -18.71 -2.06
C ALA A 236 -16.49 -17.59 -1.65
N PHE A 237 -15.84 -16.91 -2.61
CA PHE A 237 -14.92 -15.81 -2.33
C PHE A 237 -15.59 -14.63 -1.61
N TYR A 238 -16.88 -14.38 -1.89
CA TYR A 238 -17.67 -13.37 -1.17
C TYR A 238 -17.77 -13.63 0.35
N GLY A 239 -17.39 -14.82 0.82
CA GLY A 239 -17.22 -15.09 2.24
C GLY A 239 -16.12 -14.25 2.91
N LEU A 240 -15.17 -13.71 2.15
CA LEU A 240 -14.22 -12.70 2.61
C LEU A 240 -14.88 -11.31 2.58
N GLU A 241 -15.87 -11.13 3.45
CA GLU A 241 -16.71 -9.93 3.50
C GLU A 241 -16.02 -8.77 4.22
N TYR A 242 -16.14 -7.56 3.66
CA TYR A 242 -15.75 -6.32 4.34
C TYR A 242 -16.69 -6.08 5.52
N ASN A 243 -16.15 -6.04 6.74
CA ASN A 243 -16.91 -5.69 7.95
C ASN A 243 -16.40 -4.43 8.65
N GLY A 244 -15.46 -3.69 8.02
CA GLY A 244 -14.88 -2.46 8.54
C GLY A 244 -14.02 -2.61 9.80
N LYS A 245 -13.76 -3.83 10.26
CA LYS A 245 -12.93 -4.11 11.43
C LYS A 245 -11.59 -4.69 10.99
N LYS A 246 -10.52 -4.25 11.66
CA LYS A 246 -9.18 -4.79 11.47
C LYS A 246 -9.11 -6.24 11.92
N ILE A 247 -8.26 -7.03 11.29
CA ILE A 247 -7.94 -8.42 11.65
C ILE A 247 -6.47 -8.53 12.03
N SER A 248 -6.14 -9.57 12.79
CA SER A 248 -4.78 -9.89 13.19
C SER A 248 -3.94 -10.51 12.06
N ALA A 249 -2.61 -10.51 12.21
CA ALA A 249 -1.69 -11.28 11.37
C ALA A 249 -2.06 -12.77 11.38
N ALA A 250 -2.37 -13.32 12.56
CA ALA A 250 -2.81 -14.72 12.68
C ALA A 250 -4.15 -14.97 11.96
N GLN A 251 -5.07 -13.99 11.94
CA GLN A 251 -6.31 -14.08 11.15
C GLN A 251 -6.04 -13.93 9.64
N ARG A 252 -5.10 -13.07 9.24
CA ARG A 252 -4.64 -12.97 7.85
C ARG A 252 -4.02 -14.28 7.37
N ASP A 253 -3.27 -14.98 8.20
CA ASP A 253 -2.73 -16.31 7.89
C ASP A 253 -3.86 -17.35 7.70
N LYS A 254 -4.96 -17.24 8.45
CA LYS A 254 -6.16 -18.05 8.20
C LYS A 254 -6.80 -17.74 6.84
N VAL A 255 -6.81 -16.47 6.41
CA VAL A 255 -7.24 -16.12 5.04
C VAL A 255 -6.30 -16.74 4.02
N LYS A 256 -4.97 -16.67 4.23
CA LYS A 256 -3.99 -17.29 3.35
C LYS A 256 -4.26 -18.80 3.18
N LEU A 257 -4.44 -19.52 4.28
CA LEU A 257 -4.78 -20.96 4.29
C LEU A 257 -6.12 -21.25 3.59
N TRP A 258 -7.12 -20.40 3.80
CA TRP A 258 -8.41 -20.53 3.13
C TRP A 258 -8.31 -20.33 1.62
N LEU A 259 -7.59 -19.30 1.15
CA LEU A 259 -7.33 -19.03 -0.26
C LEU A 259 -6.56 -20.18 -0.93
N GLN A 260 -5.62 -20.81 -0.23
CA GLN A 260 -4.93 -22.01 -0.71
C GLN A 260 -5.90 -23.17 -1.01
N GLY A 261 -7.15 -23.12 -0.55
CA GLY A 261 -8.22 -24.05 -0.92
C GLY A 261 -8.56 -24.06 -2.42
N ALA A 262 -8.46 -22.92 -3.11
CA ALA A 262 -8.81 -22.81 -4.54
C ALA A 262 -7.70 -22.22 -5.42
N PHE A 263 -6.73 -21.51 -4.86
CA PHE A 263 -5.72 -20.77 -5.61
C PHE A 263 -4.32 -21.36 -5.43
N THR A 264 -3.46 -21.18 -6.42
CA THR A 264 -2.01 -21.49 -6.30
C THR A 264 -1.34 -20.51 -5.33
N GLU A 265 -0.19 -20.88 -4.75
CA GLU A 265 0.53 -20.06 -3.77
C GLU A 265 0.84 -18.65 -4.29
N GLU A 266 1.36 -18.53 -5.52
CA GLU A 266 1.63 -17.23 -6.15
C GLU A 266 0.36 -16.37 -6.30
N ARG A 267 -0.79 -16.99 -6.58
CA ARG A 267 -2.06 -16.27 -6.68
C ARG A 267 -2.59 -15.88 -5.30
N VAL A 268 -2.39 -16.74 -4.30
CA VAL A 268 -2.79 -16.47 -2.90
C VAL A 268 -2.10 -15.22 -2.39
N ASP A 269 -0.78 -15.07 -2.58
CA ASP A 269 -0.05 -13.91 -2.08
C ASP A 269 -0.57 -12.61 -2.71
N ARG A 270 -0.83 -12.60 -4.03
CA ARG A 270 -1.44 -11.45 -4.73
C ARG A 270 -2.84 -11.11 -4.20
N LEU A 271 -3.70 -12.12 -4.03
CA LEU A 271 -5.05 -11.92 -3.49
C LEU A 271 -5.01 -11.40 -2.05
N LEU A 272 -4.05 -11.88 -1.25
CA LEU A 272 -3.90 -11.46 0.14
C LEU A 272 -3.40 -10.02 0.24
N GLU A 273 -2.53 -9.58 -0.66
CA GLU A 273 -2.12 -8.17 -0.76
C GLU A 273 -3.26 -7.25 -1.20
N GLN A 274 -4.09 -7.71 -2.15
CA GLN A 274 -5.19 -6.93 -2.71
C GLN A 274 -6.40 -6.83 -1.75
N HIS A 275 -6.80 -7.95 -1.16
CA HIS A 275 -8.05 -8.03 -0.38
C HIS A 275 -7.83 -7.96 1.12
N VAL A 276 -6.61 -8.17 1.60
CA VAL A 276 -6.26 -8.07 3.03
C VAL A 276 -4.98 -7.23 3.20
N PRO A 277 -4.97 -5.98 2.71
CA PRO A 277 -3.83 -5.09 2.83
C PRO A 277 -3.54 -4.76 4.30
N GLU A 278 -2.28 -4.43 4.54
CA GLU A 278 -1.81 -3.91 5.82
C GLU A 278 -2.43 -2.53 6.09
N SER A 279 -2.87 -2.34 7.33
CA SER A 279 -3.41 -1.08 7.84
C SER A 279 -2.84 -0.82 9.23
N GLU A 280 -2.93 0.40 9.75
CA GLU A 280 -2.38 0.78 11.05
C GLU A 280 -2.68 -0.29 12.12
N GLY A 281 -1.64 -0.96 12.62
CA GLY A 281 -1.76 -1.98 13.66
C GLY A 281 -2.68 -3.16 13.32
N GLY A 282 -2.64 -3.62 12.07
CA GLY A 282 -3.27 -4.88 11.67
C GLY A 282 -3.49 -4.95 10.17
N TYR A 283 -4.61 -5.56 9.78
CA TYR A 283 -4.99 -5.68 8.38
C TYR A 283 -6.47 -5.37 8.20
N LEU A 284 -6.84 -4.77 7.08
CA LEU A 284 -8.24 -4.57 6.73
C LEU A 284 -8.61 -5.58 5.66
N ILE A 285 -9.71 -6.30 5.87
CA ILE A 285 -10.36 -7.00 4.77
C ILE A 285 -10.97 -5.89 3.91
N GLY A 286 -10.44 -5.64 2.72
CA GLY A 286 -11.01 -4.70 1.73
C GLY A 286 -12.31 -5.20 1.12
N GLY A 287 -12.60 -6.49 1.32
CA GLY A 287 -13.79 -7.20 0.83
C GLY A 287 -13.71 -7.54 -0.66
N GLY A 288 -14.79 -8.17 -1.12
CA GLY A 288 -15.22 -8.16 -2.52
C GLY A 288 -14.50 -9.14 -3.44
N SER A 289 -15.26 -9.57 -4.46
CA SER A 289 -14.95 -10.50 -5.56
C SER A 289 -13.47 -10.76 -5.84
N SER A 290 -13.16 -12.02 -6.12
CA SER A 290 -11.83 -12.42 -6.62
C SER A 290 -11.45 -11.72 -7.94
N GLY A 291 -12.42 -11.13 -8.64
CA GLY A 291 -12.26 -10.63 -10.01
C GLY A 291 -12.23 -11.75 -11.04
N LEU A 292 -12.52 -13.00 -10.65
CA LEU A 292 -12.62 -14.14 -11.56
C LEU A 292 -13.78 -13.96 -12.54
N PHE A 293 -14.86 -13.31 -12.09
CA PHE A 293 -15.98 -12.90 -12.93
C PHE A 293 -16.11 -11.37 -12.88
N PRO A 294 -16.30 -10.71 -14.03
CA PRO A 294 -16.52 -9.27 -14.08
C PRO A 294 -17.90 -8.95 -13.46
N PRO A 295 -18.08 -7.74 -12.90
CA PRO A 295 -19.36 -7.29 -12.36
C PRO A 295 -20.36 -6.91 -13.48
N LEU A 296 -20.54 -7.79 -14.45
CA LEU A 296 -21.40 -7.62 -15.62
C LEU A 296 -22.52 -8.66 -15.60
N VAL A 297 -23.68 -8.32 -16.16
CA VAL A 297 -24.76 -9.29 -16.33
C VAL A 297 -24.44 -10.17 -17.54
N ILE A 298 -24.00 -11.40 -17.26
CA ILE A 298 -23.76 -12.43 -18.26
C ILE A 298 -25.12 -13.00 -18.69
N LYS A 299 -25.46 -12.82 -19.97
CA LYS A 299 -26.70 -13.34 -20.58
C LYS A 299 -26.53 -14.76 -21.09
N ASP A 300 -25.37 -15.06 -21.66
CA ASP A 300 -25.07 -16.38 -22.22
C ASP A 300 -23.56 -16.69 -22.17
N VAL A 301 -23.24 -17.97 -22.29
CA VAL A 301 -21.88 -18.52 -22.16
C VAL A 301 -21.57 -19.38 -23.38
N VAL A 302 -20.60 -18.95 -24.19
CA VAL A 302 -20.27 -19.55 -25.47
C VAL A 302 -18.87 -20.17 -25.46
N GLY A 303 -18.76 -21.37 -26.02
CA GLY A 303 -17.48 -22.03 -26.29
C GLY A 303 -16.60 -22.33 -25.06
N PRO A 304 -17.14 -22.78 -23.90
CA PRO A 304 -16.29 -23.17 -22.79
C PRO A 304 -15.39 -24.33 -23.23
N LYS A 305 -14.08 -24.19 -23.03
CA LYS A 305 -13.09 -25.17 -23.47
C LYS A 305 -11.95 -25.22 -22.47
N LEU A 306 -11.45 -26.42 -22.17
CA LEU A 306 -10.25 -26.62 -21.38
C LEU A 306 -9.21 -27.35 -22.25
N VAL A 307 -8.02 -26.77 -22.38
CA VAL A 307 -6.90 -27.36 -23.13
C VAL A 307 -5.67 -27.42 -22.25
N ALA A 308 -4.81 -28.41 -22.46
CA ALA A 308 -3.48 -28.38 -21.88
C ALA A 308 -2.69 -27.21 -22.47
N ALA A 309 -1.97 -26.49 -21.61
CA ALA A 309 -1.05 -25.41 -21.96
C ALA A 309 0.39 -25.86 -21.66
N SER A 310 1.37 -24.96 -21.82
CA SER A 310 2.75 -25.24 -21.41
C SER A 310 2.86 -25.39 -19.89
N ASP A 311 3.98 -25.97 -19.44
CA ASP A 311 4.39 -25.95 -18.03
C ASP A 311 3.44 -26.63 -17.04
N GLY A 312 2.67 -27.62 -17.52
CA GLY A 312 1.73 -28.38 -16.71
C GLY A 312 0.47 -27.61 -16.30
N LEU A 313 0.20 -26.49 -16.98
CA LEU A 313 -1.04 -25.72 -16.83
C LEU A 313 -2.11 -26.20 -17.81
N TYR A 314 -3.35 -25.82 -17.53
CA TYR A 314 -4.49 -25.98 -18.41
C TYR A 314 -5.15 -24.63 -18.61
N ALA A 315 -5.35 -24.22 -19.87
CA ALA A 315 -6.06 -23.00 -20.21
C ALA A 315 -7.55 -23.30 -20.36
N PHE A 316 -8.37 -22.76 -19.46
CA PHE A 316 -9.82 -22.71 -19.59
C PHE A 316 -10.21 -21.41 -20.29
N THR A 317 -10.93 -21.49 -21.41
CA THR A 317 -11.40 -20.33 -22.15
C THR A 317 -12.90 -20.35 -22.29
N VAL A 318 -13.53 -19.17 -22.20
CA VAL A 318 -14.97 -19.02 -22.42
C VAL A 318 -15.28 -17.60 -22.89
N THR A 319 -16.33 -17.45 -23.70
CA THR A 319 -16.87 -16.16 -24.09
C THR A 319 -18.19 -15.91 -23.37
N TRP A 320 -18.31 -14.75 -22.75
CA TRP A 320 -19.53 -14.26 -22.13
C TRP A 320 -20.23 -13.26 -23.04
N ILE A 321 -21.50 -13.53 -23.32
CA ILE A 321 -22.39 -12.57 -23.95
C ILE A 321 -22.95 -11.70 -22.82
N VAL A 322 -22.60 -10.42 -22.77
CA VAL A 322 -22.96 -9.54 -21.64
C VAL A 322 -24.04 -8.53 -22.03
N SER A 323 -24.73 -7.96 -21.04
CA SER A 323 -25.59 -6.79 -21.28
C SER A 323 -24.71 -5.55 -21.50
N GLY A 324 -24.44 -5.18 -22.75
CA GLY A 324 -23.59 -4.02 -23.07
C GLY A 324 -23.29 -3.91 -24.56
N THR A 325 -22.23 -3.16 -24.88
CA THR A 325 -21.77 -2.92 -26.26
C THR A 325 -20.73 -3.92 -26.77
N GLN A 326 -20.05 -4.64 -25.89
CA GLN A 326 -18.97 -5.58 -26.22
C GLN A 326 -19.11 -6.85 -25.39
N ASP A 327 -18.84 -7.99 -26.00
CA ASP A 327 -18.78 -9.28 -25.31
C ASP A 327 -17.46 -9.37 -24.54
N ALA A 328 -17.29 -10.37 -23.69
CA ALA A 328 -16.05 -10.56 -22.95
C ALA A 328 -15.53 -11.98 -23.12
N ARG A 329 -14.23 -12.14 -23.28
CA ARG A 329 -13.57 -13.45 -23.28
C ARG A 329 -12.72 -13.60 -22.05
N MET A 330 -12.91 -14.69 -21.32
CA MET A 330 -12.04 -15.07 -20.20
C MET A 330 -11.06 -16.15 -20.65
N VAL A 331 -9.81 -16.01 -20.18
CA VAL A 331 -8.83 -17.10 -20.12
C VAL A 331 -8.43 -17.29 -18.66
N CYS A 332 -8.59 -18.51 -18.15
CA CYS A 332 -8.25 -18.89 -16.79
C CYS A 332 -7.26 -20.06 -16.82
N TYR A 333 -6.07 -19.85 -16.25
CA TYR A 333 -5.03 -20.86 -16.17
C TYR A 333 -5.18 -21.65 -14.87
N LEU A 334 -5.27 -22.97 -15.03
CA LEU A 334 -5.52 -23.93 -13.96
C LEU A 334 -4.33 -24.87 -13.81
N LYS A 335 -4.02 -25.26 -12.58
CA LYS A 335 -3.01 -26.27 -12.26
C LYS A 335 -3.69 -27.47 -11.59
N TYR A 336 -3.40 -28.68 -12.07
CA TYR A 336 -3.84 -29.91 -11.43
C TYR A 336 -2.68 -30.54 -10.65
N GLY A 337 -2.89 -30.86 -9.37
CA GLY A 337 -1.88 -31.50 -8.52
C GLY A 337 -2.48 -32.46 -7.50
N ALA A 338 -1.67 -32.88 -6.52
CA ALA A 338 -2.07 -33.84 -5.49
C ALA A 338 -3.33 -33.40 -4.70
N ASN A 339 -3.50 -32.09 -4.50
CA ASN A 339 -4.62 -31.50 -3.78
C ASN A 339 -5.76 -31.03 -4.70
N GLY A 340 -5.82 -31.55 -5.93
CA GLY A 340 -6.84 -31.21 -6.93
C GLY A 340 -6.49 -29.98 -7.78
N TRP A 341 -7.53 -29.37 -8.34
CA TRP A 341 -7.41 -28.19 -9.19
C TRP A 341 -7.19 -26.91 -8.39
N LYS A 342 -6.32 -26.05 -8.91
CA LYS A 342 -6.05 -24.70 -8.38
C LYS A 342 -6.07 -23.68 -9.52
N ILE A 343 -6.54 -22.48 -9.21
CA ILE A 343 -6.51 -21.34 -10.13
C ILE A 343 -5.15 -20.65 -10.00
N ALA A 344 -4.42 -20.55 -11.10
CA ALA A 344 -3.10 -19.90 -11.18
C ALA A 344 -3.23 -18.43 -11.54
N SER A 345 -3.96 -18.13 -12.60
CA SER A 345 -4.22 -16.78 -13.07
C SER A 345 -5.48 -16.74 -13.93
N TYR A 346 -6.00 -15.55 -14.14
CA TYR A 346 -7.11 -15.30 -15.05
C TYR A 346 -7.04 -13.88 -15.56
N GLU A 347 -7.50 -13.72 -16.77
CA GLU A 347 -7.58 -12.46 -17.48
C GLU A 347 -8.84 -12.46 -18.35
N TYR A 348 -9.34 -11.28 -18.64
CA TYR A 348 -10.44 -11.11 -19.56
C TYR A 348 -10.18 -9.92 -20.48
N GLU A 349 -10.63 -10.05 -21.72
CA GLU A 349 -10.58 -9.03 -22.75
C GLU A 349 -12.01 -8.73 -23.24
N LEU A 350 -12.30 -7.47 -23.52
CA LEU A 350 -13.52 -7.08 -24.21
C LEU A 350 -13.34 -7.32 -25.70
N ILE A 351 -14.35 -7.89 -26.36
CA ILE A 351 -14.31 -8.26 -27.78
C ILE A 351 -15.45 -7.65 -28.57
#